data_AF-Q503F7-F1
#
_entry.id   AF-Q503F7-F1
#
_cell.length_a   1.000
_cell.length_b   1.000
_cell.length_c   1.000
_cell.angle_alpha   90.00
_cell.angle_beta   90.00
_cell.angle_gamma   90.00
#
_symmetry.space_group_name_H-M   'P 1'
#
loop_
_entity.id
_entity.type
_entity.pdbx_description
1 polymer ?
#
loop_
_entity_poly.entity_id
_entity_poly.type
_entity_poly.pdbx_seq_one_letter_code
_entity_poly.pdbx_strand_id
1 'polypeptide(L)'
;MGSFKGHALPGSFFLITGLWWAAKQTFLYATRRNKSAGAGRLASRALQRRIEIIEGAVILSFSIIGMLAEQLLAGGPKFQLYDSSTQHWEQLMNWQHTTMYLFFAISGAISLTVHSTDIAPIALDRMLLALAFFNEGFLFLYHLHGRGMLDVHVHTLLLYAIFGQAFICLLEVFHRGNILLELLRATLTVLQGSWFWQIGFVLYPPSQVKWDLADHDNAVFVTLCYCWHLAFALLTVAVVYWSVLCAVRSRLRRVPPMEMGLLKPREKEVESEDEIL
;
A
#
# COMPACT_ATOMS: atom_id res chain seq x y z
N MET A 1 3.99 -19.70 15.47
CA MET A 1 5.41 -19.51 15.84
C MET A 1 6.06 -18.58 14.83
N GLY A 2 6.92 -17.65 15.25
CA GLY A 2 7.67 -16.83 14.32
C GLY A 2 8.66 -17.68 13.52
N SER A 3 8.89 -17.32 12.26
CA SER A 3 9.88 -17.96 11.41
C SER A 3 10.43 -16.96 10.41
N PHE A 4 11.58 -17.25 9.80
CA PHE A 4 12.14 -16.42 8.73
C PHE A 4 11.11 -16.20 7.61
N LYS A 5 10.48 -17.27 7.14
CA LYS A 5 9.44 -17.21 6.08
C LYS A 5 8.22 -16.40 6.54
N GLY A 6 7.83 -16.52 7.80
CA GLY A 6 6.72 -15.77 8.39
C GLY A 6 6.94 -14.25 8.41
N HIS A 7 8.19 -13.78 8.35
CA HIS A 7 8.51 -12.36 8.22
C HIS A 7 8.83 -11.96 6.78
N ALA A 8 9.61 -12.77 6.05
CA ALA A 8 9.99 -12.49 4.67
C ALA A 8 8.79 -12.43 3.71
N LEU A 9 7.76 -13.26 3.93
CA LEU A 9 6.56 -13.27 3.10
C LEU A 9 5.75 -11.96 3.21
N PRO A 10 5.26 -11.52 4.39
CA PRO A 10 4.59 -10.22 4.50
C PRO A 10 5.53 -9.08 4.13
N GLY A 11 6.82 -9.16 4.47
CA GLY A 11 7.82 -8.18 4.06
C GLY A 11 7.88 -7.97 2.54
N SER A 12 7.81 -9.05 1.78
CA SER A 12 7.77 -9.00 0.31
C SER A 12 6.49 -8.37 -0.22
N PHE A 13 5.33 -8.69 0.38
CA PHE A 13 4.05 -8.08 0.00
C PHE A 13 4.05 -6.57 0.23
N PHE A 14 4.55 -6.11 1.38
CA PHE A 14 4.66 -4.68 1.67
C PHE A 14 5.67 -3.98 0.75
N LEU A 15 6.82 -4.59 0.45
CA LEU A 15 7.77 -4.04 -0.52
C LEU A 15 7.14 -3.84 -1.91
N ILE A 16 6.48 -4.87 -2.45
CA ILE A 16 5.80 -4.80 -3.75
C ILE A 16 4.70 -3.73 -3.72
N THR A 17 3.91 -3.69 -2.65
CA THR A 17 2.80 -2.73 -2.49
C THR A 17 3.31 -1.29 -2.39
N GLY A 18 4.37 -1.05 -1.62
CA GLY A 18 4.99 0.28 -1.50
C GLY A 18 5.55 0.78 -2.83
N LEU A 19 6.26 -0.08 -3.57
CA LEU A 19 6.76 0.24 -4.92
C LEU A 19 5.63 0.50 -5.91
N TRP A 20 4.59 -0.33 -5.89
CA TRP A 20 3.39 -0.17 -6.71
C TRP A 20 2.69 1.16 -6.41
N TRP A 21 2.49 1.50 -5.14
CA TRP A 21 1.88 2.77 -4.74
C TRP A 21 2.72 3.98 -5.17
N ALA A 22 4.05 3.95 -5.00
CA ALA A 22 4.93 5.01 -5.49
C ALA A 22 4.79 5.20 -7.02
N ALA A 23 4.79 4.10 -7.78
CA ALA A 23 4.65 4.14 -9.24
C ALA A 23 3.26 4.63 -9.68
N LYS A 24 2.19 4.05 -9.12
CA LYS A 24 0.78 4.41 -9.40
C LYS A 24 0.55 5.91 -9.17
N GLN A 25 0.91 6.40 -8.00
CA GLN A 25 0.59 7.77 -7.59
C GLN A 25 1.40 8.79 -8.39
N THR A 26 2.67 8.49 -8.68
CA THR A 26 3.49 9.31 -9.58
C THR A 26 2.91 9.34 -10.99
N PHE A 27 2.50 8.18 -11.53
CA PHE A 27 1.92 8.09 -12.87
C PHE A 27 0.62 8.89 -12.97
N LEU A 28 -0.28 8.73 -12.00
CA LEU A 28 -1.54 9.49 -11.92
C LEU A 28 -1.29 10.99 -11.71
N TYR A 29 -0.30 11.39 -10.92
CA TYR A 29 0.10 12.78 -10.75
C TYR A 29 0.63 13.38 -12.07
N ALA A 30 1.54 12.68 -12.75
CA ALA A 30 2.16 13.12 -14.00
C ALA A 30 1.15 13.24 -15.14
N THR A 31 0.25 12.27 -15.27
CA THR A 31 -0.79 12.28 -16.31
C THR A 31 -1.85 13.37 -16.06
N ARG A 32 -2.22 13.62 -14.80
CA ARG A 32 -3.14 14.72 -14.43
C ARG A 32 -2.53 16.11 -14.71
N ARG A 33 -1.24 16.29 -14.44
CA ARG A 33 -0.53 17.56 -14.68
C ARG A 33 -0.38 17.91 -16.17
N ASN A 34 -0.21 16.90 -17.03
CA ASN A 34 0.09 17.12 -18.45
C ASN A 34 -1.16 17.14 -19.36
N LYS A 35 -2.32 16.67 -18.91
CA LYS A 35 -3.54 16.66 -19.72
C LYS A 35 -4.37 17.94 -19.50
N SER A 36 -4.24 18.89 -20.41
CA SER A 36 -5.17 20.02 -20.56
C SER A 36 -6.44 19.58 -21.31
N ALA A 37 -7.61 20.07 -20.88
CA ALA A 37 -8.94 19.88 -21.49
C ALA A 37 -9.59 18.47 -21.41
N GLY A 38 -10.94 18.47 -21.44
CA GLY A 38 -11.84 17.51 -20.77
C GLY A 38 -11.67 16.03 -21.10
N ALA A 39 -11.41 15.65 -22.36
CA ALA A 39 -11.32 14.25 -22.77
C ALA A 39 -10.16 13.51 -22.08
N GLY A 40 -9.00 14.17 -21.95
CA GLY A 40 -7.84 13.61 -21.27
C GLY A 40 -8.08 13.36 -19.78
N ARG A 41 -8.83 14.25 -19.14
CA ARG A 41 -9.21 14.15 -17.72
C ARG A 41 -10.21 13.01 -17.48
N LEU A 42 -11.18 12.82 -18.36
CA LEU A 42 -12.13 11.69 -18.28
C LEU A 42 -11.42 10.35 -18.42
N ALA A 43 -10.56 10.21 -19.44
CA ALA A 43 -9.75 9.00 -19.62
C ALA A 43 -8.84 8.72 -18.40
N SER A 44 -8.27 9.78 -17.80
CA SER A 44 -7.46 9.66 -16.58
C SER A 44 -8.28 9.18 -15.38
N ARG A 45 -9.53 9.64 -15.23
CA ARG A 45 -10.43 9.21 -14.15
C ARG A 45 -10.89 7.77 -14.34
N ALA A 46 -11.23 7.38 -15.57
CA ALA A 46 -11.60 6.00 -15.88
C ALA A 46 -10.43 5.03 -15.63
N LEU A 47 -9.22 5.41 -16.02
CA LEU A 47 -8.01 4.65 -15.73
C LEU A 47 -7.74 4.56 -14.23
N GLN A 48 -7.85 5.68 -13.50
CA GLN A 48 -7.70 5.70 -12.05
C GLN A 48 -8.71 4.74 -11.39
N ARG A 49 -10.00 4.84 -11.75
CA ARG A 49 -11.05 3.95 -11.23
C ARG A 49 -10.72 2.47 -11.47
N ARG A 50 -10.31 2.11 -12.68
CA ARG A 50 -9.92 0.71 -13.01
C ARG A 50 -8.74 0.23 -12.16
N ILE A 51 -7.73 1.07 -11.97
CA ILE A 51 -6.57 0.72 -11.13
C ILE A 51 -7.00 0.52 -9.67
N GLU A 52 -7.84 1.40 -9.12
CA GLU A 52 -8.31 1.28 -7.73
C GLU A 52 -9.21 0.04 -7.54
N ILE A 53 -10.04 -0.33 -8.53
CA ILE A 53 -10.81 -1.59 -8.52
C ILE A 53 -9.87 -2.80 -8.50
N ILE A 54 -8.85 -2.83 -9.36
CA ILE A 54 -7.88 -3.94 -9.39
C ILE A 54 -7.14 -4.03 -8.05
N GLU A 55 -6.73 -2.89 -7.47
CA GLU A 55 -6.06 -2.86 -6.17
C GLU A 55 -6.98 -3.35 -5.04
N GLY A 56 -8.24 -2.91 -5.01
CA GLY A 56 -9.22 -3.40 -4.05
C GLY A 56 -9.46 -4.91 -4.16
N ALA A 57 -9.54 -5.43 -5.39
CA ALA A 57 -9.65 -6.87 -5.65
C ALA A 57 -8.43 -7.64 -5.14
N VAL A 58 -7.22 -7.16 -5.45
CA VAL A 58 -5.97 -7.76 -4.99
C VAL A 58 -5.90 -7.80 -3.45
N ILE A 59 -6.17 -6.67 -2.79
CA ILE A 59 -6.17 -6.60 -1.31
C ILE A 59 -7.19 -7.57 -0.72
N LEU A 60 -8.42 -7.58 -1.24
CA LEU A 60 -9.48 -8.48 -0.76
C LEU A 60 -9.09 -9.95 -0.95
N SER A 61 -8.63 -10.34 -2.15
CA SER A 61 -8.24 -11.71 -2.46
C SER A 61 -7.09 -12.20 -1.59
N PHE A 62 -6.00 -11.43 -1.47
CA PHE A 62 -4.86 -11.81 -0.62
C PHE A 62 -5.24 -11.87 0.86
N SER A 63 -6.11 -10.97 1.33
CA SER A 63 -6.59 -10.99 2.72
C SER A 63 -7.42 -12.23 3.01
N ILE A 64 -8.35 -12.61 2.13
CA ILE A 64 -9.13 -13.84 2.25
C ILE A 64 -8.21 -15.08 2.21
N ILE A 65 -7.27 -15.13 1.27
CA ILE A 65 -6.29 -16.22 1.19
C ILE A 65 -5.48 -16.33 2.48
N GLY A 66 -5.02 -15.19 3.03
CA GLY A 66 -4.30 -15.14 4.30
C GLY A 66 -5.13 -15.66 5.48
N MET A 67 -6.40 -15.22 5.61
CA MET A 67 -7.32 -15.72 6.63
C MET A 67 -7.53 -17.23 6.52
N LEU A 68 -7.83 -17.72 5.31
CA LEU A 68 -8.04 -19.15 5.08
C LEU A 68 -6.76 -19.95 5.35
N ALA A 69 -5.60 -19.42 4.98
CA ALA A 69 -4.32 -20.05 5.22
C ALA A 69 -4.03 -20.20 6.73
N GLU A 70 -4.24 -19.14 7.51
CA GLU A 70 -4.06 -19.16 8.97
C GLU A 70 -5.02 -20.11 9.67
N GLN A 71 -6.25 -20.24 9.16
CA GLN A 71 -7.30 -21.07 9.79
C GLN A 71 -7.25 -22.53 9.35
N LEU A 72 -6.93 -22.83 8.09
CA LEU A 72 -7.17 -24.14 7.47
C LEU A 72 -5.92 -24.90 7.03
N LEU A 73 -4.74 -24.26 6.92
CA LEU A 73 -3.51 -25.00 6.61
C LEU A 73 -3.20 -26.04 7.69
N ALA A 74 -2.39 -27.04 7.34
CA ALA A 74 -1.99 -28.10 8.26
C ALA A 74 -1.36 -27.50 9.53
N GLY A 75 -2.05 -27.66 10.66
CA GLY A 75 -1.67 -27.11 11.94
C GLY A 75 -2.49 -25.91 12.41
N GLY A 76 -3.31 -25.27 11.57
CA GLY A 76 -4.18 -24.17 11.96
C GLY A 76 -5.34 -24.59 12.88
N PRO A 77 -6.01 -23.62 13.55
CA PRO A 77 -7.04 -23.88 14.55
C PRO A 77 -8.37 -24.39 13.96
N LYS A 78 -8.57 -24.39 12.64
CA LYS A 78 -9.80 -24.86 11.97
C LYS A 78 -11.07 -24.20 12.52
N PHE A 79 -11.00 -22.89 12.79
CA PHE A 79 -12.06 -22.10 13.43
C PHE A 79 -12.42 -22.52 14.87
N GLN A 80 -11.64 -23.40 15.49
CA GLN A 80 -11.74 -23.66 16.92
C GLN A 80 -11.02 -22.55 17.67
N LEU A 81 -11.76 -21.78 18.47
CA LEU A 81 -11.20 -20.69 19.27
C LEU A 81 -10.81 -21.16 20.68
N TYR A 82 -11.55 -22.13 21.21
CA TYR A 82 -11.38 -22.63 22.56
C TYR A 82 -11.51 -24.15 22.57
N ASP A 83 -10.63 -24.82 23.29
CA ASP A 83 -10.74 -26.25 23.56
C ASP A 83 -11.30 -26.46 24.97
N SER A 84 -12.56 -26.85 25.03
CA SER A 84 -13.25 -27.15 26.27
C SER A 84 -12.67 -28.36 27.01
N SER A 85 -11.93 -29.24 26.34
CA SER A 85 -11.32 -30.41 26.99
C SER A 85 -10.06 -30.04 27.77
N THR A 86 -9.23 -29.16 27.21
CA THR A 86 -8.01 -28.65 27.87
C THR A 86 -8.24 -27.36 28.65
N GLN A 87 -9.40 -26.70 28.47
CA GLN A 87 -9.71 -25.38 29.03
C GLN A 87 -8.72 -24.30 28.59
N HIS A 88 -8.24 -24.37 27.35
CA HIS A 88 -7.25 -23.45 26.79
C HIS A 88 -7.75 -22.82 25.49
N TRP A 89 -7.26 -21.61 25.21
CA TRP A 89 -7.48 -20.94 23.95
C TRP A 89 -6.61 -21.56 22.85
N GLU A 90 -7.23 -21.83 21.71
CA GLU A 90 -6.58 -22.52 20.60
C GLU A 90 -5.84 -21.52 19.71
N GLN A 91 -4.51 -21.65 19.65
CA GLN A 91 -3.64 -20.98 18.70
C GLN A 91 -3.94 -19.49 18.49
N LEU A 92 -3.98 -18.72 19.60
CA LEU A 92 -4.30 -17.29 19.56
C LEU A 92 -3.42 -16.48 18.60
N MET A 93 -2.21 -16.94 18.28
CA MET A 93 -1.36 -16.31 17.26
C MET A 93 -2.02 -16.28 15.88
N ASN A 94 -2.54 -17.43 15.44
CA ASN A 94 -3.23 -17.58 14.16
C ASN A 94 -4.51 -16.74 14.14
N TRP A 95 -5.19 -16.64 15.29
CA TRP A 95 -6.33 -15.73 15.45
C TRP A 95 -5.93 -14.26 15.32
N GLN A 96 -4.81 -13.82 15.92
CA GLN A 96 -4.32 -12.45 15.72
C GLN A 96 -4.05 -12.16 14.24
N HIS A 97 -3.37 -13.06 13.52
CA HIS A 97 -3.17 -12.90 12.07
C HIS A 97 -4.48 -12.90 11.29
N THR A 98 -5.42 -13.78 11.65
CA THR A 98 -6.75 -13.84 11.01
C THR A 98 -7.52 -12.54 11.22
N THR A 99 -7.47 -11.95 12.42
CA THR A 99 -8.06 -10.65 12.71
C THR A 99 -7.40 -9.54 11.90
N MET A 100 -6.07 -9.51 11.83
CA MET A 100 -5.35 -8.56 10.99
C MET A 100 -5.80 -8.64 9.52
N TYR A 101 -5.82 -9.85 8.94
CA TYR A 101 -6.29 -10.05 7.56
C TYR A 101 -7.77 -9.68 7.38
N LEU A 102 -8.63 -9.90 8.37
CA LEU A 102 -10.04 -9.49 8.31
C LEU A 102 -10.17 -7.98 8.11
N PHE A 103 -9.39 -7.16 8.81
CA PHE A 103 -9.44 -5.70 8.63
C PHE A 103 -8.96 -5.26 7.24
N PHE A 104 -7.91 -5.89 6.70
CA PHE A 104 -7.49 -5.66 5.31
C PHE A 104 -8.54 -6.16 4.29
N ALA A 105 -9.23 -7.26 4.56
CA ALA A 105 -10.32 -7.75 3.73
C ALA A 105 -11.49 -6.75 3.68
N ILE A 106 -11.89 -6.20 4.84
CA ILE A 106 -12.91 -5.14 4.93
C ILE A 106 -12.44 -3.91 4.13
N SER A 107 -11.18 -3.49 4.29
CA SER A 107 -10.63 -2.37 3.50
C SER A 107 -10.67 -2.63 1.99
N GLY A 108 -10.31 -3.84 1.54
CA GLY A 108 -10.36 -4.23 0.13
C GLY A 108 -11.79 -4.25 -0.43
N ALA A 109 -12.74 -4.82 0.31
CA ALA A 109 -14.15 -4.88 -0.08
C ALA A 109 -14.80 -3.49 -0.17
N ILE A 110 -14.48 -2.60 0.77
CA ILE A 110 -14.95 -1.21 0.76
C ILE A 110 -14.30 -0.44 -0.40
N SER A 111 -13.00 -0.63 -0.67
CA SER A 111 -12.35 -0.03 -1.83
C SER A 111 -13.04 -0.45 -3.14
N LEU A 112 -13.34 -1.74 -3.31
CA LEU A 112 -14.11 -2.24 -4.45
C LEU A 112 -15.49 -1.59 -4.57
N THR A 113 -16.23 -1.54 -3.46
CA THR A 113 -17.57 -0.95 -3.42
C THR A 113 -17.55 0.53 -3.79
N VAL A 114 -16.64 1.30 -3.20
CA VAL A 114 -16.49 2.74 -3.42
C VAL A 114 -16.04 3.08 -4.85
N HIS A 115 -15.19 2.25 -5.47
CA HIS A 115 -14.70 2.52 -6.83
C HIS A 115 -15.57 1.89 -7.93
N SER A 116 -16.45 0.94 -7.60
CA SER A 116 -17.37 0.29 -8.55
C SER A 116 -18.79 0.85 -8.50
N THR A 117 -19.17 1.47 -7.38
CA THR A 117 -20.52 2.01 -7.14
C THR A 117 -20.42 3.46 -6.64
N ASP A 118 -21.50 4.22 -6.73
CA ASP A 118 -21.58 5.58 -6.19
C ASP A 118 -22.31 5.62 -4.82
N ILE A 119 -22.37 4.50 -4.10
CA ILE A 119 -23.19 4.33 -2.87
C ILE A 119 -22.50 4.90 -1.61
N ALA A 120 -21.17 4.98 -1.61
CA ALA A 120 -20.39 5.35 -0.43
C ALA A 120 -19.42 6.51 -0.74
N PRO A 121 -19.10 7.37 0.25
CA PRO A 121 -18.18 8.48 0.03
C PRO A 121 -16.78 7.96 -0.30
N ILE A 122 -16.10 8.60 -1.26
CA ILE A 122 -14.76 8.19 -1.70
C ILE A 122 -13.72 8.22 -0.57
N ALA A 123 -13.96 8.99 0.48
CA ALA A 123 -13.11 9.07 1.67
C ALA A 123 -13.07 7.77 2.49
N LEU A 124 -14.09 6.91 2.34
CA LEU A 124 -14.25 5.68 3.11
C LEU A 124 -13.12 4.68 2.84
N ASP A 125 -12.60 4.61 1.60
CA ASP A 125 -11.51 3.69 1.25
C ASP A 125 -10.23 3.95 2.08
N ARG A 126 -9.86 5.22 2.27
CA ARG A 126 -8.67 5.63 3.06
C ARG A 126 -8.91 5.51 4.54
N MET A 127 -10.13 5.77 5.01
CA MET A 127 -10.47 5.58 6.42
C MET A 127 -10.33 4.11 6.82
N LEU A 128 -10.84 3.18 6.01
CA LEU A 128 -10.76 1.75 6.32
C LEU A 128 -9.33 1.20 6.16
N LEU A 129 -8.55 1.73 5.21
CA LEU A 129 -7.13 1.40 5.11
C LEU A 129 -6.34 1.89 6.33
N ALA A 130 -6.64 3.09 6.83
CA ALA A 130 -6.04 3.62 8.07
C ALA A 130 -6.37 2.72 9.27
N LEU A 131 -7.63 2.28 9.39
CA LEU A 131 -8.07 1.38 10.45
C LEU A 131 -7.42 -0.01 10.34
N ALA A 132 -7.17 -0.51 9.13
CA ALA A 132 -6.47 -1.77 8.92
C ALA A 132 -5.01 -1.71 9.41
N PHE A 133 -4.26 -0.69 9.02
CA PHE A 133 -2.90 -0.47 9.55
C PHE A 133 -2.91 -0.21 11.07
N PHE A 134 -3.88 0.54 11.58
CA PHE A 134 -4.01 0.75 13.03
C PHE A 134 -4.25 -0.57 13.77
N ASN A 135 -5.13 -1.43 13.27
CA ASN A 135 -5.40 -2.75 13.85
C ASN A 135 -4.16 -3.67 13.81
N GLU A 136 -3.43 -3.69 12.68
CA GLU A 136 -2.14 -4.40 12.56
C GLU A 136 -1.17 -3.95 13.65
N GLY A 137 -0.95 -2.63 13.77
CA GLY A 137 -0.05 -2.06 14.78
C GLY A 137 -0.51 -2.35 16.20
N PHE A 138 -1.82 -2.30 16.45
CA PHE A 138 -2.41 -2.61 17.74
C PHE A 138 -2.16 -4.08 18.16
N LEU A 139 -2.42 -5.03 17.25
CA LEU A 139 -2.18 -6.45 17.52
C LEU A 139 -0.70 -6.72 17.79
N PHE A 140 0.19 -6.13 16.99
CA PHE A 140 1.63 -6.30 17.19
C PHE A 140 2.15 -5.68 18.48
N LEU A 141 1.62 -4.52 18.89
CA LEU A 141 1.99 -3.89 20.15
C LEU A 141 1.71 -4.80 21.35
N TYR A 142 0.53 -5.42 21.38
CA TYR A 142 0.17 -6.32 22.49
C TYR A 142 0.76 -7.73 22.36
N HIS A 143 1.32 -8.06 21.20
CA HIS A 143 2.08 -9.29 20.97
C HIS A 143 3.51 -9.25 21.57
N LEU A 144 4.03 -8.08 21.96
CA LEU A 144 5.40 -7.92 22.46
C LEU A 144 5.64 -8.44 23.88
N HIS A 145 4.58 -8.66 24.66
CA HIS A 145 4.70 -9.06 26.06
C HIS A 145 5.39 -10.44 26.20
N GLY A 146 6.36 -10.52 27.13
CA GLY A 146 7.07 -11.77 27.45
C GLY A 146 8.20 -12.15 26.49
N ARG A 147 8.61 -11.25 25.59
CA ARG A 147 9.71 -11.49 24.63
C ARG A 147 11.05 -10.93 25.10
N GLY A 148 12.13 -11.40 24.47
CA GLY A 148 13.49 -10.91 24.74
C GLY A 148 13.69 -9.45 24.31
N MET A 149 14.69 -8.79 24.87
CA MET A 149 14.95 -7.36 24.64
C MET A 149 15.05 -7.01 23.15
N LEU A 150 15.89 -7.71 22.39
CA LEU A 150 16.07 -7.42 20.97
C LEU A 150 14.81 -7.73 20.14
N ASP A 151 14.04 -8.76 20.50
CA ASP A 151 12.77 -9.12 19.86
C ASP A 151 11.72 -8.02 20.04
N VAL A 152 11.56 -7.53 21.28
CA VAL A 152 10.70 -6.36 21.55
C VAL A 152 11.18 -5.16 20.74
N HIS A 153 12.48 -4.87 20.77
CA HIS A 153 13.05 -3.68 20.11
C HIS A 153 12.83 -3.67 18.58
N VAL A 154 13.14 -4.77 17.89
CA VAL A 154 12.95 -4.85 16.43
C VAL A 154 11.48 -4.70 16.04
N HIS A 155 10.54 -5.25 16.82
CA HIS A 155 9.12 -5.09 16.55
C HIS A 155 8.60 -3.71 16.95
N THR A 156 9.08 -3.09 18.02
CA THR A 156 8.75 -1.70 18.34
C THR A 156 9.15 -0.75 17.21
N LEU A 157 10.31 -0.98 16.57
CA LEU A 157 10.72 -0.23 15.40
C LEU A 157 9.77 -0.43 14.20
N LEU A 158 9.23 -1.64 14.01
CA LEU A 158 8.19 -1.91 13.00
C LEU A 158 6.91 -1.09 13.26
N LEU A 159 6.51 -0.96 14.54
CA LEU A 159 5.29 -0.22 14.91
C LEU A 159 5.33 1.25 14.46
N TYR A 160 6.51 1.91 14.46
CA TYR A 160 6.61 3.28 13.95
C TYR A 160 6.25 3.40 12.47
N ALA A 161 6.62 2.40 11.65
CA ALA A 161 6.24 2.38 10.24
C ALA A 161 4.73 2.15 10.09
N ILE A 162 4.18 1.17 10.82
CA ILE A 162 2.76 0.79 10.74
C ILE A 162 1.84 1.92 11.23
N PHE A 163 2.08 2.46 12.43
CA PHE A 163 1.28 3.58 12.94
C PHE A 163 1.50 4.85 12.13
N GLY A 164 2.71 5.07 11.60
CA GLY A 164 2.96 6.11 10.61
C GLY A 164 2.07 5.95 9.38
N GLN A 165 1.95 4.74 8.82
CA GLN A 165 1.04 4.46 7.70
C GLN A 165 -0.42 4.70 8.05
N ALA A 166 -0.86 4.25 9.22
CA ALA A 166 -2.22 4.49 9.70
C ALA A 166 -2.52 6.00 9.76
N PHE A 167 -1.59 6.78 10.33
CA PHE A 167 -1.69 8.23 10.41
C PHE A 167 -1.71 8.91 9.04
N ILE A 168 -0.81 8.54 8.12
CA ILE A 168 -0.81 9.10 6.76
C ILE A 168 -2.08 8.73 5.99
N CYS A 169 -2.58 7.49 6.10
CA CYS A 169 -3.86 7.10 5.49
C CYS A 169 -5.03 7.92 6.05
N LEU A 170 -5.02 8.23 7.35
CA LEU A 170 -6.02 9.09 7.98
C LEU A 170 -5.93 10.54 7.45
N LEU A 171 -4.71 11.09 7.27
CA LEU A 171 -4.54 12.41 6.65
C LEU A 171 -5.04 12.43 5.19
N GLU A 172 -4.88 11.33 4.44
CA GLU A 172 -5.38 11.19 3.08
C GLU A 172 -6.91 11.20 2.98
N VAL A 173 -7.64 10.95 4.08
CA VAL A 173 -9.11 11.14 4.16
C VAL A 173 -9.48 12.61 3.91
N PHE A 174 -8.73 13.54 4.50
CA PHE A 174 -8.99 14.98 4.41
C PHE A 174 -8.22 15.66 3.26
N HIS A 175 -7.05 15.13 2.90
CA HIS A 175 -6.14 15.73 1.91
C HIS A 175 -5.90 14.81 0.70
N ARG A 176 -6.98 14.19 0.20
CA ARG A 176 -6.92 13.24 -0.91
C ARG A 176 -6.26 13.85 -2.15
N GLY A 177 -5.32 13.11 -2.75
CA GLY A 177 -4.57 13.54 -3.94
C GLY A 177 -3.36 14.43 -3.66
N ASN A 178 -3.04 14.69 -2.39
CA ASN A 178 -1.75 15.25 -2.03
C ASN A 178 -0.65 14.22 -2.28
N ILE A 179 0.13 14.43 -3.35
CA ILE A 179 1.19 13.52 -3.77
C ILE A 179 2.25 13.30 -2.68
N LEU A 180 2.50 14.27 -1.79
CA LEU A 180 3.47 14.11 -0.72
C LEU A 180 3.01 13.09 0.32
N LEU A 181 1.73 13.14 0.71
CA LEU A 181 1.15 12.13 1.62
C LEU A 181 1.16 10.75 0.97
N GLU A 182 0.80 10.66 -0.31
CA GLU A 182 0.76 9.40 -1.04
C GLU A 182 2.15 8.76 -1.20
N LEU A 183 3.19 9.57 -1.46
CA LEU A 183 4.59 9.12 -1.51
C LEU A 183 5.15 8.78 -0.12
N LEU A 184 4.74 9.51 0.92
CA LEU A 184 5.13 9.20 2.29
C LEU A 184 4.53 7.88 2.75
N ARG A 185 3.25 7.60 2.43
CA ARG A 185 2.63 6.29 2.66
C ARG A 185 3.42 5.19 1.96
N ALA A 186 3.73 5.36 0.67
CA ALA A 186 4.53 4.40 -0.07
C ALA A 186 5.92 4.17 0.57
N THR A 187 6.57 5.24 1.03
CA THR A 187 7.87 5.18 1.72
C THR A 187 7.78 4.35 3.00
N LEU A 188 6.78 4.62 3.84
CA LEU A 188 6.60 3.87 5.09
C LEU A 188 6.24 2.40 4.82
N THR A 189 5.49 2.10 3.75
CA THR A 189 5.21 0.71 3.36
C THR A 189 6.45 -0.03 2.84
N VAL A 190 7.34 0.65 2.11
CA VAL A 190 8.66 0.09 1.74
C VAL A 190 9.51 -0.14 2.99
N LEU A 191 9.50 0.80 3.94
CA LEU A 191 10.17 0.66 5.23
C LEU A 191 9.63 -0.55 6.00
N GLN A 192 8.31 -0.65 6.20
CA GLN A 192 7.65 -1.80 6.84
C GLN A 192 8.08 -3.11 6.19
N GLY A 193 8.00 -3.19 4.86
CA GLY A 193 8.37 -4.40 4.12
C GLY A 193 9.84 -4.80 4.27
N SER A 194 10.75 -3.84 4.12
CA SER A 194 12.19 -4.08 4.31
C SER A 194 12.53 -4.43 5.77
N TRP A 195 11.79 -3.87 6.72
CA TRP A 195 12.01 -4.10 8.14
C TRP A 195 11.52 -5.46 8.61
N PHE A 196 10.43 -5.97 8.04
CA PHE A 196 10.04 -7.38 8.20
C PHE A 196 11.17 -8.32 7.79
N TRP A 197 11.86 -8.06 6.67
CA TRP A 197 13.05 -8.84 6.30
C TRP A 197 14.16 -8.72 7.35
N GLN A 198 14.43 -7.52 7.86
CA GLN A 198 15.41 -7.31 8.93
C GLN A 198 15.06 -8.11 10.20
N ILE A 199 13.80 -8.10 10.64
CA ILE A 199 13.32 -8.92 11.78
C ILE A 199 13.58 -10.40 11.51
N GLY A 200 13.26 -10.87 10.30
CA GLY A 200 13.54 -12.24 9.87
C GLY A 200 15.02 -12.61 10.01
N PHE A 201 15.93 -11.75 9.55
CA PHE A 201 17.38 -11.97 9.67
C PHE A 201 17.91 -11.89 11.11
N VAL A 202 17.32 -11.03 11.96
CA VAL A 202 17.76 -10.89 13.35
C VAL A 202 17.28 -12.04 14.22
N LEU A 203 15.99 -12.36 14.18
CA LEU A 203 15.37 -13.34 15.07
C LEU A 203 15.43 -14.78 14.53
N TYR A 204 15.49 -14.94 13.21
CA TYR A 204 15.48 -16.25 12.54
C TYR A 204 16.54 -16.32 11.43
N PRO A 205 17.82 -16.01 11.72
CA PRO A 205 18.87 -15.97 10.70
C PRO A 205 18.97 -17.32 9.97
N PRO A 206 19.00 -17.33 8.62
CA PRO A 206 19.27 -18.54 7.86
C PRO A 206 20.74 -18.98 7.99
N SER A 207 21.61 -18.12 8.51
CA SER A 207 23.03 -18.38 8.75
C SER A 207 23.27 -19.02 10.12
N GLN A 208 24.45 -19.62 10.31
CA GLN A 208 24.85 -20.17 11.63
C GLN A 208 25.16 -19.08 12.67
N VAL A 209 25.49 -17.86 12.23
CA VAL A 209 25.75 -16.73 13.12
C VAL A 209 24.43 -16.19 13.65
N LYS A 210 24.28 -16.22 14.97
CA LYS A 210 23.09 -15.74 15.66
C LYS A 210 23.37 -14.41 16.35
N TRP A 211 22.34 -13.58 16.41
CA TRP A 211 22.36 -12.36 17.20
C TRP A 211 22.24 -12.70 18.68
N ASP A 212 22.97 -11.98 19.53
CA ASP A 212 22.72 -12.02 20.97
C ASP A 212 21.50 -11.14 21.27
N LEU A 213 20.41 -11.77 21.68
CA LEU A 213 19.13 -11.10 21.95
C LEU A 213 19.12 -10.31 23.27
N ALA A 214 20.11 -10.52 24.13
CA ALA A 214 20.29 -9.82 25.41
C ALA A 214 21.34 -8.71 25.35
N ASP A 215 22.13 -8.65 24.28
CA ASP A 215 23.16 -7.63 24.09
C ASP A 215 22.56 -6.28 23.72
N HIS A 216 22.92 -5.25 24.50
CA HIS A 216 22.49 -3.88 24.31
C HIS A 216 23.06 -3.27 23.02
N ASP A 217 24.30 -3.61 22.66
CA ASP A 217 24.96 -3.05 21.48
C ASP A 217 24.25 -3.51 20.19
N ASN A 218 23.71 -4.73 20.18
CA ASN A 218 22.85 -5.21 19.11
C ASN A 218 21.57 -4.37 18.97
N ALA A 219 20.95 -3.93 20.07
CA ALA A 219 19.76 -3.07 20.02
C ALA A 219 20.10 -1.67 19.48
N VAL A 220 21.24 -1.10 19.89
CA VAL A 220 21.74 0.18 19.36
C VAL A 220 22.03 0.05 17.85
N PHE A 221 22.73 -1.00 17.44
CA PHE A 221 23.06 -1.25 16.04
C PHE A 221 21.80 -1.44 15.18
N VAL A 222 20.82 -2.21 15.64
CA VAL A 222 19.53 -2.37 14.95
C VAL A 222 18.82 -1.03 14.79
N THR A 223 18.90 -0.13 15.76
CA THR A 223 18.32 1.22 15.63
C THR A 223 18.98 2.02 14.51
N LEU A 224 20.31 1.93 14.37
CA LEU A 224 21.03 2.53 13.24
C LEU A 224 20.58 1.92 11.91
N CYS A 225 20.45 0.58 11.85
CA CYS A 225 19.92 -0.12 10.68
C CYS A 225 18.53 0.41 10.31
N TYR A 226 17.64 0.68 11.27
CA TYR A 226 16.32 1.25 10.98
C TYR A 226 16.40 2.58 10.24
N CYS A 227 17.28 3.48 10.69
CA CYS A 227 17.52 4.76 10.01
C CYS A 227 18.06 4.57 8.59
N TRP A 228 18.95 3.61 8.36
CA TRP A 228 19.42 3.24 7.02
C TRP A 228 18.28 2.69 6.15
N HIS A 229 17.43 1.81 6.68
CA HIS A 229 16.25 1.31 5.98
C HIS A 229 15.30 2.45 5.58
N LEU A 230 15.07 3.44 6.46
CA LEU A 230 14.27 4.62 6.14
C LEU A 230 14.93 5.46 5.03
N ALA A 231 16.24 5.68 5.08
CA ALA A 231 16.97 6.40 4.04
C ALA A 231 16.89 5.67 2.68
N PHE A 232 17.04 4.35 2.67
CA PHE A 232 16.89 3.53 1.47
C PHE A 232 15.44 3.52 0.94
N ALA A 233 14.44 3.49 1.82
CA ALA A 233 13.03 3.58 1.42
C ALA A 233 12.73 4.92 0.74
N LEU A 234 13.21 6.04 1.31
CA LEU A 234 13.10 7.38 0.72
C LEU A 234 13.78 7.46 -0.65
N LEU A 235 15.02 6.95 -0.76
CA LEU A 235 15.76 6.91 -2.03
C LEU A 235 15.04 6.06 -3.08
N THR A 236 14.53 4.90 -2.68
CA THR A 236 13.80 3.99 -3.57
C THR A 236 12.54 4.66 -4.13
N VAL A 237 11.74 5.30 -3.28
CA VAL A 237 10.54 6.03 -3.71
C VAL A 237 10.92 7.23 -4.60
N ALA A 238 12.01 7.94 -4.31
CA ALA A 238 12.51 9.03 -5.14
C ALA A 238 12.97 8.56 -6.53
N VAL A 239 13.66 7.42 -6.62
CA VAL A 239 14.08 6.80 -7.88
C VAL A 239 12.87 6.34 -8.69
N VAL A 240 11.87 5.70 -8.06
CA VAL A 240 10.61 5.32 -8.71
C VAL A 240 9.88 6.56 -9.24
N TYR A 241 9.77 7.60 -8.40
CA TYR A 241 9.14 8.87 -8.78
C TYR A 241 9.82 9.49 -10.01
N TRP A 242 11.14 9.63 -9.99
CA TRP A 242 11.90 10.19 -11.10
C TRP A 242 11.77 9.33 -12.38
N SER A 243 11.89 8.01 -12.24
CA SER A 243 11.80 7.07 -13.38
C SER A 243 10.44 7.14 -14.06
N VAL A 244 9.35 7.15 -13.29
CA VAL A 244 7.98 7.27 -13.81
C VAL A 244 7.75 8.62 -14.47
N LEU A 245 8.23 9.72 -13.88
CA LEU A 245 8.16 11.05 -14.50
C LEU A 245 8.89 11.11 -15.83
N CYS A 246 10.12 10.59 -15.90
CA CYS A 246 10.91 10.49 -17.13
C CYS A 246 10.18 9.65 -18.18
N ALA A 247 9.64 8.49 -17.80
CA ALA A 247 8.87 7.63 -18.70
C ALA A 247 7.64 8.35 -19.27
N VAL A 248 6.82 9.00 -18.43
CA VAL A 248 5.63 9.74 -18.88
C VAL A 248 6.02 10.91 -19.79
N ARG A 249 7.04 11.70 -19.45
CA ARG A 249 7.51 12.81 -20.29
C ARG A 249 8.05 12.33 -21.64
N SER A 250 8.79 11.22 -21.66
CA SER A 250 9.33 10.64 -22.90
C SER A 250 8.24 10.15 -23.83
N ARG A 251 7.14 9.59 -23.30
CA ARG A 251 5.98 9.15 -24.08
C ARG A 251 5.21 10.35 -24.65
N LEU A 252 5.03 11.41 -23.87
CA LEU A 252 4.34 12.62 -24.33
C LEU A 252 5.09 13.34 -25.45
N ARG A 253 6.43 13.39 -25.40
CA ARG A 253 7.24 13.97 -26.49
C ARG A 253 7.16 13.20 -27.81
N ARG A 254 6.79 11.92 -27.78
CA ARG A 254 6.66 11.08 -28.98
C ARG A 254 5.29 11.20 -29.65
N VAL A 255 4.30 11.87 -29.03
CA VAL A 255 3.01 12.12 -29.66
C VAL A 255 3.16 13.39 -30.51
N PRO A 256 3.18 13.30 -31.86
CA PRO A 256 3.20 14.49 -32.69
C PRO A 256 1.97 15.35 -32.39
N PRO A 257 2.06 16.69 -32.47
CA PRO A 257 0.87 17.53 -32.37
C PRO A 257 -0.05 17.15 -33.53
N MET A 258 -1.09 16.35 -33.26
CA MET A 258 -2.15 16.10 -34.23
C MET A 258 -2.72 17.45 -34.62
N GLU A 259 -2.64 17.77 -35.90
CA GLU A 259 -3.05 19.03 -36.51
C GLU A 259 -4.45 19.44 -36.02
N MET A 260 -4.56 20.63 -35.42
CA MET A 260 -5.84 21.35 -35.27
C MET A 260 -6.37 21.85 -36.63
N GLY A 261 -6.23 21.06 -37.71
CA GLY A 261 -6.53 21.45 -39.08
C GLY A 261 -7.98 21.21 -39.54
N LEU A 262 -8.85 20.65 -38.69
CA LEU A 262 -10.21 20.23 -39.08
C LEU A 262 -11.34 21.18 -38.64
N LEU A 263 -11.02 22.40 -38.19
CA LEU A 263 -12.02 23.45 -37.94
C LEU A 263 -11.78 24.64 -38.88
N LYS A 264 -12.00 24.44 -40.18
CA LYS A 264 -12.30 25.54 -41.09
C LYS A 264 -13.81 25.51 -41.35
N PRO A 265 -14.60 26.50 -40.91
CA PRO A 265 -16.01 26.56 -41.24
C PRO A 265 -16.12 26.76 -42.75
N ARG A 266 -16.76 25.80 -43.42
CA ARG A 266 -17.16 25.90 -44.82
C ARG A 266 -18.51 26.64 -44.86
N GLU A 267 -18.48 27.95 -44.67
CA GLU A 267 -19.64 28.85 -44.83
C GLU A 267 -19.16 30.13 -45.52
N LYS A 268 -19.35 30.18 -46.84
CA LYS A 268 -19.53 31.38 -47.68
C LYS A 268 -19.51 30.99 -49.17
N GLU A 269 -20.44 30.13 -49.56
CA GLU A 269 -20.91 30.04 -50.95
C GLU A 269 -22.41 29.77 -50.85
N VAL A 270 -23.19 30.45 -51.69
CA VAL A 270 -24.66 30.49 -51.79
C VAL A 270 -25.29 31.76 -51.17
N GLU A 271 -26.06 32.44 -52.03
CA GLU A 271 -26.99 33.57 -51.81
C GLU A 271 -26.44 35.01 -51.86
N SER A 272 -26.29 35.49 -53.10
CA SER A 272 -26.72 36.84 -53.48
C SER A 272 -27.35 36.78 -54.89
N GLU A 273 -28.59 36.29 -54.96
CA GLU A 273 -29.54 36.68 -56.02
C GLU A 273 -30.36 37.86 -55.48
N ASP A 274 -30.59 38.82 -56.36
CA ASP A 274 -31.58 39.90 -56.30
C ASP A 274 -31.42 41.01 -55.25
N GLU A 275 -30.93 42.18 -55.69
CA GLU A 275 -31.65 43.45 -55.49
C GLU A 275 -30.99 44.63 -56.26
N ILE A 276 -31.81 45.30 -57.08
CA ILE A 276 -31.81 46.76 -57.39
C ILE A 276 -31.01 47.26 -58.62
N LEU A 277 -31.81 47.67 -59.64
CA LEU A 277 -31.60 48.62 -60.76
C LEU A 277 -30.78 48.19 -61.98
#